data_AF-A0A938J1C1-F1
#
_entry.id   AF-A0A938J1C1-F1
#
_cell.length_a   1.000
_cell.length_b   1.000
_cell.length_c   1.000
_cell.angle_alpha   90.00
_cell.angle_beta   90.00
_cell.angle_gamma   90.00
#
_symmetry.space_group_name_H-M   'P 1'
#
loop_
_entity.id
_entity.type
_entity.pdbx_description
1 polymer ?
#
loop_
_entity_poly.entity_id
_entity_poly.type
_entity_poly.pdbx_seq_one_letter_code
_entity_poly.pdbx_strand_id
1 'polypeptide(L)'
;LSTMLRLLAPFLPFTCEEVWSWWMDGSVHTSAWPTAEELRATAGLGASTGSPETLAVAGAVLSELRGAKSAAKVGMKAVIQRAEVVDDPVRLELLRSVLDDLTEAGRVEEFVLNEGAELSVTCTLAASA
;
A
#
# COMPACT_ATOMS: atom_id res chain seq x y z
N LEU A 1 -12.33 8.40 3.74
CA LEU A 1 -13.31 7.49 4.37
C LEU A 1 -14.77 7.90 4.15
N SER A 2 -15.18 9.16 4.39
CA SER A 2 -16.58 9.64 4.24
C SER A 2 -17.22 9.26 2.90
N THR A 3 -16.52 9.46 1.78
CA THR A 3 -17.01 9.09 0.44
C THR A 3 -17.43 7.62 0.35
N MET A 4 -16.62 6.70 0.91
CA MET A 4 -16.92 5.27 0.91
C MET A 4 -18.12 4.94 1.79
N LEU A 5 -18.25 5.58 2.96
CA LEU A 5 -19.42 5.38 3.84
C LEU A 5 -20.71 5.83 3.16
N ARG A 6 -20.71 6.99 2.49
CA ARG A 6 -21.89 7.46 1.75
C ARG A 6 -22.26 6.54 0.58
N LEU A 7 -21.27 6.03 -0.16
CA LEU A 7 -21.50 5.06 -1.26
C LEU A 7 -22.08 3.73 -0.75
N LEU A 8 -21.65 3.27 0.42
CA LEU A 8 -22.05 1.98 0.98
C LEU A 8 -23.30 2.05 1.87
N ALA A 9 -23.68 3.24 2.35
CA ALA A 9 -24.83 3.43 3.25
C ALA A 9 -26.17 2.84 2.74
N PRO A 10 -26.48 2.83 1.42
CA PRO A 10 -27.68 2.15 0.92
C PRO A 10 -27.66 0.62 1.07
N PHE A 11 -26.48 0.01 1.24
CA PHE A 11 -26.29 -1.44 1.32
C PHE A 11 -25.93 -1.92 2.74
N LEU A 12 -25.23 -1.10 3.51
CA LEU A 12 -24.74 -1.40 4.86
C LEU A 12 -25.19 -0.33 5.87
N PRO A 13 -26.51 -0.14 6.08
CA PRO A 13 -27.01 1.09 6.69
C PRO A 13 -26.51 1.31 8.12
N PHE A 14 -26.68 0.31 8.99
CA PHE A 14 -26.27 0.43 10.40
C PHE A 14 -24.76 0.55 10.57
N THR A 15 -23.97 -0.22 9.81
CA THR A 15 -22.51 -0.16 9.88
C THR A 15 -21.98 1.18 9.41
N CYS A 16 -22.53 1.71 8.31
CA CYS A 16 -22.11 3.01 7.81
C CYS A 16 -22.51 4.15 8.76
N GLU A 17 -23.68 4.08 9.40
CA GLU A 17 -24.11 5.05 10.41
C GLU A 17 -23.21 5.01 11.66
N GLU A 18 -22.93 3.82 12.18
CA GLU A 18 -22.05 3.63 13.34
C GLU A 18 -20.66 4.25 13.07
N VAL A 19 -20.02 3.87 11.96
CA VAL A 19 -18.69 4.39 11.62
C VAL A 19 -18.73 5.90 11.34
N TRP A 20 -19.83 6.44 10.80
CA TRP A 20 -20.00 7.88 10.61
C TRP A 20 -20.02 8.62 11.95
N SER A 21 -20.81 8.12 12.91
CA SER A 21 -20.99 8.75 14.23
C SER A 21 -19.70 8.89 15.04
N TRP A 22 -18.66 8.11 14.74
CA TRP A 22 -17.38 8.16 15.46
C TRP A 22 -16.57 9.44 15.15
N TRP A 23 -16.80 10.09 14.01
CA TRP A 23 -15.92 11.16 13.54
C TRP A 23 -16.59 12.21 12.64
N MET A 24 -17.86 12.06 12.31
CA MET A 24 -18.66 13.03 11.54
C MET A 24 -19.93 13.39 12.30
N ASP A 25 -20.36 14.64 12.18
CA ASP A 25 -21.64 15.08 12.70
C ASP A 25 -22.82 14.60 11.83
N GLY A 26 -24.00 14.47 12.45
CA GLY A 26 -25.23 14.06 11.77
C GLY A 26 -25.23 12.59 11.36
N SER A 27 -26.04 12.26 10.35
CA SER A 27 -26.21 10.90 9.84
C SER A 27 -25.72 10.77 8.40
N VAL A 28 -25.08 9.64 8.09
CA VAL A 28 -24.67 9.31 6.73
C VAL A 28 -25.88 9.21 5.80
N HIS A 29 -27.04 8.78 6.32
CA HIS A 29 -28.28 8.60 5.56
C HIS A 29 -28.92 9.92 5.11
N THR A 30 -28.63 11.01 5.82
CA THR A 30 -29.12 12.36 5.48
C THR A 30 -28.08 13.21 4.75
N SER A 31 -26.86 12.69 4.61
CA SER A 31 -25.76 13.40 3.96
C SER A 31 -25.92 13.41 2.44
N ALA A 32 -25.44 14.48 1.78
CA ALA A 32 -25.48 14.58 0.33
C ALA A 32 -24.73 13.43 -0.33
N TRP A 33 -25.27 12.87 -1.41
CA TRP A 33 -24.61 11.82 -2.18
C TRP A 33 -23.28 12.33 -2.78
N PRO A 34 -22.20 11.52 -2.83
CA PRO A 34 -20.93 11.96 -3.39
C PRO A 34 -21.05 12.34 -4.87
N THR A 35 -20.43 13.45 -5.25
CA THR A 35 -20.37 13.89 -6.65
C THR A 35 -19.26 13.16 -7.41
N ALA A 36 -19.36 13.12 -8.75
CA ALA A 36 -18.31 12.54 -9.59
C ALA A 36 -16.95 13.25 -9.41
N GLU A 37 -16.95 14.55 -9.13
CA GLU A 37 -15.74 15.32 -8.85
C GLU A 37 -15.12 14.91 -7.50
N GLU A 38 -15.93 14.82 -6.44
CA GLU A 38 -15.48 14.31 -5.13
C GLU A 38 -14.87 12.90 -5.25
N LEU A 39 -15.47 12.03 -6.08
CA LEU A 39 -14.96 10.69 -6.34
C LEU A 39 -13.60 10.71 -7.02
N ARG A 40 -13.44 11.50 -8.09
CA ARG A 40 -12.15 11.63 -8.80
C ARG A 40 -11.08 12.24 -7.91
N ALA A 41 -11.42 13.24 -7.10
CA ALA A 41 -10.50 13.84 -6.14
C ALA A 41 -10.07 12.81 -5.07
N THR A 42 -11.03 12.07 -4.50
CA THR A 42 -10.75 11.01 -3.51
C THR A 42 -9.88 9.89 -4.10
N ALA A 43 -10.09 9.56 -5.38
CA ALA A 43 -9.32 8.54 -6.10
C ALA A 43 -7.96 9.05 -6.60
N GLY A 44 -7.60 10.32 -6.39
CA GLY A 44 -6.35 10.89 -6.87
C GLY A 44 -6.29 11.04 -8.40
N LEU A 45 -7.43 11.06 -9.10
CA LEU A 45 -7.52 11.11 -10.57
C LEU A 45 -7.50 12.55 -11.14
N GLY A 46 -7.45 13.57 -10.29
CA GLY A 46 -7.49 15.00 -10.68
C GLY A 46 -6.19 15.78 -10.47
N ALA A 47 -5.26 15.24 -9.69
CA ALA A 47 -3.90 15.77 -9.52
C ALA A 47 -2.95 14.61 -9.86
N SER A 48 -1.94 14.83 -10.70
CA SER A 48 -1.01 13.82 -11.17
C SER A 48 -0.09 13.28 -10.07
N THR A 49 -0.61 12.60 -9.05
CA THR A 49 0.16 12.28 -7.84
C THR A 49 0.70 10.84 -7.79
N GLY A 50 0.53 10.03 -8.83
CA GLY A 50 1.21 8.73 -8.91
C GLY A 50 0.91 7.95 -10.18
N SER A 51 1.90 7.22 -10.69
CA SER A 51 1.66 6.24 -11.75
C SER A 51 0.94 5.02 -11.15
N PRO A 52 -0.14 4.51 -11.77
CA PRO A 52 -0.75 3.23 -11.36
C PRO A 52 0.28 2.08 -11.32
N GLU A 53 1.34 2.20 -12.11
CA GLU A 53 2.43 1.25 -12.16
C GLU A 53 3.26 1.23 -10.86
N THR A 54 3.38 2.35 -10.15
CA THR A 54 4.10 2.41 -8.86
C THR A 54 3.50 1.43 -7.86
N LEU A 55 2.17 1.38 -7.77
CA LEU A 55 1.47 0.45 -6.86
C LEU A 55 1.72 -1.01 -7.27
N ALA A 56 1.72 -1.30 -8.58
CA ALA A 56 1.98 -2.66 -9.07
C ALA A 56 3.43 -3.10 -8.77
N VAL A 57 4.41 -2.22 -9.00
CA VAL A 57 5.83 -2.44 -8.68
C VAL A 57 6.03 -2.68 -7.19
N ALA A 58 5.51 -1.77 -6.35
CA ALA A 58 5.63 -1.89 -4.90
C ALA A 58 4.94 -3.16 -4.37
N GLY A 59 3.76 -3.49 -4.89
CA GLY A 59 3.02 -4.70 -4.53
C GLY A 59 3.79 -5.97 -4.87
N ALA A 60 4.44 -6.03 -6.03
CA ALA A 60 5.27 -7.17 -6.44
C ALA A 60 6.47 -7.36 -5.50
N VAL A 61 7.25 -6.31 -5.24
CA VAL A 61 8.40 -6.37 -4.32
C VAL A 61 7.94 -6.77 -2.91
N LEU A 62 6.88 -6.15 -2.39
CA LEU A 62 6.36 -6.47 -1.05
C LEU A 62 5.86 -7.92 -0.94
N SER A 63 5.32 -8.48 -2.02
CA SER A 63 4.94 -9.90 -2.09
C SER A 63 6.17 -10.79 -1.93
N GLU A 64 7.27 -10.50 -2.64
CA GLU A 64 8.53 -11.25 -2.52
C GLU A 64 9.16 -11.14 -1.13
N LEU A 65 9.15 -9.95 -0.51
CA LEU A 65 9.65 -9.77 0.86
C LEU A 65 8.87 -10.64 1.87
N ARG A 66 7.54 -10.70 1.73
CA ARG A 66 6.68 -11.57 2.56
C ARG A 66 6.90 -13.05 2.24
N GLY A 67 7.14 -13.38 0.97
CA GLY A 67 7.51 -14.70 0.50
C GLY A 67 8.80 -15.20 1.14
N ALA A 68 9.85 -14.38 1.14
CA ALA A 68 11.13 -14.70 1.75
C ALA A 68 11.01 -14.98 3.26
N LYS A 69 10.21 -14.17 3.99
CA LYS A 69 9.91 -14.41 5.41
C LYS A 69 9.18 -15.73 5.63
N SER A 70 8.17 -16.02 4.81
CA SER A 70 7.40 -17.25 4.87
C SER A 70 8.28 -18.47 4.59
N ALA A 71 9.15 -18.40 3.56
CA ALA A 71 10.09 -19.45 3.20
C ALA A 71 11.09 -19.75 4.33
N ALA A 72 11.54 -18.71 5.04
CA ALA A 72 12.38 -18.84 6.23
C ALA A 72 11.59 -19.24 7.50
N LYS A 73 10.26 -19.39 7.42
CA LYS A 73 9.35 -19.73 8.52
C LYS A 73 9.41 -18.75 9.70
N VAL A 74 9.68 -17.47 9.41
CA VAL A 74 9.68 -16.41 10.42
C VAL A 74 8.36 -15.64 10.42
N GLY A 75 8.04 -14.99 11.54
CA GLY A 75 6.84 -14.17 11.64
C GLY A 75 6.91 -12.93 10.72
N MET A 76 5.76 -12.40 10.31
CA MET A 76 5.71 -11.26 9.40
C MET A 76 6.31 -9.96 9.99
N LYS A 77 6.46 -9.92 11.32
CA LYS A 77 7.14 -8.85 12.07
C LYS A 77 8.66 -8.99 12.10
N ALA A 78 9.23 -10.10 11.62
CA ALA A 78 10.68 -10.29 11.56
C ALA A 78 11.31 -9.20 10.68
N VAL A 79 12.50 -8.76 11.08
CA VAL A 79 13.25 -7.70 10.40
C VAL A 79 14.08 -8.34 9.28
N ILE A 80 14.00 -7.75 8.09
CA ILE A 80 14.92 -8.00 6.98
C ILE A 80 16.06 -7.00 7.13
N GLN A 81 17.25 -7.47 7.45
CA GLN A 81 18.42 -6.60 7.58
C GLN A 81 18.78 -5.96 6.24
N ARG A 82 18.70 -6.74 5.15
CA ARG A 82 19.02 -6.27 3.81
C ARG A 82 18.14 -6.94 2.76
N ALA A 83 17.53 -6.13 1.90
CA ALA A 83 16.77 -6.58 0.74
C ALA A 83 17.44 -6.07 -0.54
N GLU A 84 17.91 -7.00 -1.36
CA GLU A 84 18.46 -6.70 -2.67
C GLU A 84 17.38 -6.92 -3.72
N VAL A 85 17.00 -5.85 -4.42
CA VAL A 85 15.98 -5.86 -5.47
C VAL A 85 16.66 -5.62 -6.81
N VAL A 86 16.49 -6.57 -7.72
CA VAL A 86 16.89 -6.49 -9.12
C VAL A 86 15.62 -6.31 -9.95
N ASP A 87 15.54 -5.28 -10.78
CA ASP A 87 14.40 -5.05 -11.69
C ASP A 87 14.82 -4.10 -12.84
N ASP A 88 13.92 -3.88 -13.80
CA ASP A 88 14.11 -2.94 -14.90
C ASP A 88 14.34 -1.51 -14.37
N PRO A 89 15.24 -0.70 -14.99
CA PRO A 89 15.56 0.64 -14.52
C PRO A 89 14.35 1.56 -14.33
N VAL A 90 13.34 1.48 -15.21
CA VAL A 90 12.11 2.29 -15.10
C VAL A 90 11.34 1.91 -13.86
N ARG A 91 11.22 0.61 -13.59
CA ARG A 91 10.53 0.06 -12.41
C ARG A 91 11.29 0.37 -11.12
N LEU A 92 12.62 0.33 -11.15
CA LEU A 92 13.43 0.74 -10.00
C LEU A 92 13.27 2.23 -9.68
N GLU A 93 13.09 3.09 -10.67
CA GLU A 93 12.82 4.51 -10.41
C GLU A 93 11.46 4.71 -9.73
N LEU A 94 10.43 3.97 -10.17
CA LEU A 94 9.15 3.94 -9.47
C LEU A 94 9.32 3.42 -8.03
N LEU A 95 10.12 2.38 -7.82
CA LEU A 95 10.40 1.82 -6.50
C LEU A 95 11.07 2.84 -5.58
N ARG A 96 12.02 3.64 -6.09
CA ARG A 96 12.69 4.72 -5.33
C ARG A 96 11.70 5.72 -4.75
N SER A 97 10.63 6.02 -5.47
CA SER A 97 9.59 6.95 -5.00
C SER A 97 8.77 6.46 -3.80
N VAL A 98 8.86 5.17 -3.46
CA VAL A 98 8.06 4.51 -2.41
C VAL A 98 8.90 3.63 -1.47
N LEU A 99 10.22 3.84 -1.42
CA LEU A 99 11.10 3.05 -0.57
C LEU A 99 10.76 3.17 0.92
N ASP A 100 10.37 4.36 1.39
CA ASP A 100 10.01 4.57 2.80
C ASP A 100 8.78 3.74 3.19
N ASP A 101 7.74 3.72 2.35
CA ASP A 101 6.55 2.89 2.57
C ASP A 101 6.89 1.40 2.57
N LEU A 102 7.78 0.95 1.68
CA LEU A 102 8.22 -0.44 1.63
C LEU A 102 9.11 -0.84 2.81
N THR A 103 9.92 0.09 3.30
CA THR A 103 10.77 -0.07 4.50
C THR A 103 9.87 -0.35 5.70
N GLU A 104 8.84 0.47 5.91
CA GLU A 104 7.89 0.31 7.01
C GLU A 104 7.01 -0.94 6.85
N ALA A 105 6.41 -1.14 5.66
CA ALA A 105 5.53 -2.27 5.41
C ALA A 105 6.26 -3.62 5.41
N GLY A 106 7.49 -3.63 4.90
CA GLY A 106 8.36 -4.80 4.78
C GLY A 106 9.24 -5.06 6.00
N ARG A 107 9.41 -4.09 6.90
CA ARG A 107 10.40 -4.10 8.00
C ARG A 107 11.80 -4.40 7.48
N VAL A 108 12.24 -3.59 6.54
CA VAL A 108 13.56 -3.70 5.91
C VAL A 108 14.47 -2.62 6.49
N GLU A 109 15.70 -2.94 6.87
CA GLU A 109 16.66 -1.93 7.36
C GLU A 109 17.45 -1.28 6.20
N GLU A 110 17.82 -2.08 5.20
CA GLU A 110 18.59 -1.63 4.03
C GLU A 110 17.98 -2.17 2.74
N PHE A 111 17.73 -1.29 1.77
CA PHE A 111 17.42 -1.66 0.38
C PHE A 111 18.64 -1.44 -0.52
N VAL A 112 18.92 -2.41 -1.38
CA VAL A 112 19.91 -2.28 -2.45
C VAL A 112 19.23 -2.54 -3.77
N LEU A 113 19.28 -1.55 -4.67
CA LEU A 113 18.62 -1.59 -5.96
C LEU A 113 19.65 -1.79 -7.07
N ASN A 114 19.49 -2.85 -7.85
CA ASN A 114 20.39 -3.21 -8.94
C ASN A 114 19.61 -3.36 -10.25
N GLU A 115 20.15 -2.88 -11.36
CA GLU A 115 19.49 -3.01 -12.67
C GLU A 115 19.53 -4.45 -13.18
N GLY A 116 18.41 -4.94 -13.71
CA GLY A 116 18.30 -6.24 -14.34
C GLY A 116 17.06 -6.36 -15.22
N ALA A 117 16.95 -7.45 -15.99
CA ALA A 117 15.85 -7.63 -16.94
C ALA A 117 14.56 -8.18 -16.30
N GLU A 118 14.67 -8.84 -15.14
CA GLU A 118 13.56 -9.49 -14.45
C GLU A 118 13.61 -9.18 -12.96
N LEU A 119 12.41 -9.11 -12.34
CA LEU A 119 12.28 -8.91 -10.91
C LEU A 119 12.87 -10.10 -10.14
N SER A 120 13.85 -9.82 -9.29
CA SER A 120 14.39 -10.76 -8.31
C SER A 120 14.63 -10.06 -6.98
N VAL A 121 14.24 -10.70 -5.87
CA VAL A 121 14.41 -10.15 -4.53
C VAL A 121 15.12 -11.15 -3.64
N THR A 122 16.29 -10.76 -3.13
CA THR A 122 17.06 -11.57 -2.17
C THR A 122 17.07 -10.90 -0.81
N CYS A 123 16.67 -11.63 0.24
CA CYS A 123 16.55 -11.09 1.59
C CYS A 123 17.56 -11.73 2.53
N THR A 124 18.24 -10.91 3.32
CA THR A 124 19.00 -11.33 4.49
C THR A 124 18.20 -10.99 5.75
N LEU A 125 17.80 -12.00 6.51
CA LEU A 125 17.03 -11.83 7.74
C LEU A 125 17.95 -11.55 8.93
N ALA A 126 17.50 -10.69 9.84
CA ALA A 126 18.19 -10.51 11.11
C ALA A 126 18.16 -11.82 11.91
N ALA A 127 19.23 -12.09 12.66
CA ALA A 127 19.26 -13.22 13.59
C ALA A 127 18.11 -13.08 14.61
N SER A 128 17.40 -14.18 14.88
CA SER A 128 16.36 -14.18 15.90
C SER A 128 17.02 -13.94 17.27
N ALA A 129 16.71 -12.79 17.88
CA ALA A 129 16.98 -12.56 19.30
C ALA A 129 16.08 -13.44 20.18
#